data_AF-A0A7C6SNM4-F1
#
_entry.id   AF-A0A7C6SNM4-F1
#
_cell.length_a   1.000
_cell.length_b   1.000
_cell.length_c   1.000
_cell.angle_alpha   90.00
_cell.angle_beta   90.00
_cell.angle_gamma   90.00
#
_symmetry.space_group_name_H-M   'P 1'
#
loop_
_entity.id
_entity.type
_entity.pdbx_description
1 polymer ?
#
loop_
_entity_poly.entity_id
_entity_poly.type
_entity_poly.pdbx_seq_one_letter_code
_entity_poly.pdbx_strand_id
1 'polypeptide(L)'
;LFQRIGARGIITLGFLLEALYCVLAPLAVNMTQLFAVQSLAGVGFSFTFSILLGQCVRTIAPEKRSAGMGLYQAVYGIGMTIGPVLMGYLIRWSGLSVSYFVMAGVSLASAWAAHRLLGKPQSV
;
A
#
# COMPACT_ATOMS: atom_id res chain seq x y z
N LEU A 1 -4.23 17.56 -8.63
CA LEU A 1 -3.12 16.69 -8.19
C LEU A 1 -2.82 15.55 -9.19
N PHE A 2 -3.81 14.72 -9.55
CA PHE A 2 -3.66 13.56 -10.46
C PHE A 2 -3.04 13.89 -11.83
N GLN A 3 -3.35 15.07 -12.39
CA GLN A 3 -2.85 15.51 -13.69
C GLN A 3 -1.43 16.10 -13.67
N ARG A 4 -0.86 16.42 -12.50
CA ARG A 4 0.52 16.99 -12.39
C ARG A 4 1.53 16.05 -11.76
N ILE A 5 1.10 15.11 -10.91
CA ILE A 5 1.99 14.18 -10.18
C ILE A 5 2.05 12.81 -10.88
N GLY A 6 1.08 12.50 -11.75
CA GLY A 6 0.93 11.21 -12.39
C GLY A 6 0.52 10.10 -11.40
N ALA A 7 -0.05 9.01 -11.92
CA ALA A 7 -0.45 7.86 -11.10
C ALA A 7 0.68 7.32 -10.21
N ARG A 8 1.93 7.54 -10.63
CA ARG A 8 3.13 7.03 -9.97
C ARG A 8 3.56 7.78 -8.77
N GLY A 9 3.58 9.11 -8.85
CA GLY A 9 3.97 9.91 -7.70
C GLY A 9 2.96 9.69 -6.57
N ILE A 10 1.67 9.48 -6.89
CA ILE A 10 0.66 9.21 -5.88
C ILE A 10 0.77 7.78 -5.31
N ILE A 11 1.02 6.76 -6.13
CA ILE A 11 1.27 5.39 -5.62
C ILE A 11 2.53 5.37 -4.74
N THR A 12 3.61 6.02 -5.18
CA THR A 12 4.86 6.12 -4.41
C THR A 12 4.61 6.86 -3.09
N LEU A 13 3.87 7.96 -3.12
CA LEU A 13 3.48 8.71 -1.92
C LEU A 13 2.63 7.86 -0.97
N GLY A 14 1.70 7.05 -1.50
CA GLY A 14 0.89 6.11 -0.72
C GLY A 14 1.76 5.09 0.03
N PHE A 15 2.70 4.45 -0.67
CA PHE A 15 3.65 3.52 -0.03
C PHE A 15 4.61 4.20 0.94
N LEU A 16 5.03 5.45 0.68
CA LEU A 16 5.83 6.23 1.62
C LEU A 16 5.06 6.56 2.89
N LEU A 17 3.76 6.88 2.78
CA LEU A 17 2.89 7.10 3.94
C LEU A 17 2.69 5.80 4.74
N GLU A 18 2.55 4.65 4.08
CA GLU A 18 2.50 3.35 4.76
C GLU A 18 3.82 3.00 5.46
N ALA A 19 4.97 3.29 4.83
CA ALA A 19 6.26 3.10 5.45
C ALA A 19 6.42 4.00 6.69
N LEU A 20 5.98 5.26 6.59
CA LEU A 20 5.98 6.20 7.71
C LEU A 20 5.06 5.73 8.84
N TYR A 21 3.87 5.22 8.52
CA TYR A 21 2.97 4.58 9.48
C TYR A 21 3.66 3.41 10.19
N CYS A 22 4.33 2.54 9.45
CA CYS A 22 5.01 1.38 10.04
C CYS A 22 6.12 1.79 11.02
N VAL A 23 6.79 2.92 10.80
CA VAL A 23 7.78 3.47 11.75
C VAL A 23 7.10 4.14 12.94
N LEU A 24 6.04 4.92 12.72
CA LEU A 24 5.35 5.67 13.78
C LEU A 24 4.46 4.82 14.69
N ALA A 25 3.89 3.72 14.18
CA ALA A 25 3.00 2.84 14.92
C ALA A 25 3.65 2.26 16.20
N PRO A 26 4.88 1.71 16.19
CA PRO A 26 5.53 1.22 17.41
C PRO A 26 6.03 2.34 18.34
N LEU A 27 6.12 3.59 17.87
CA LEU A 27 6.49 4.77 18.67
C LEU A 27 5.31 5.39 19.41
N ALA A 28 4.08 5.00 19.06
CA ALA A 28 2.87 5.54 19.69
C ALA A 28 2.74 5.00 21.13
N VAL A 29 2.86 5.91 22.10
CA VAL A 29 2.75 5.59 23.53
C VAL A 29 1.31 5.77 24.04
N ASN A 30 0.53 6.63 23.38
CA ASN A 30 -0.82 7.01 23.78
C ASN A 30 -1.86 6.66 22.71
N MET A 31 -3.09 6.30 23.12
CA MET A 31 -4.18 5.95 22.19
C MET A 31 -4.50 7.06 21.18
N THR A 32 -4.43 8.33 21.60
CA THR A 32 -4.65 9.48 20.70
C THR A 32 -3.60 9.56 19.59
N GLN A 33 -2.33 9.26 19.90
CA GLN A 33 -1.27 9.20 18.89
C GLN A 33 -1.53 8.05 17.92
N LEU A 34 -1.97 6.90 18.43
CA LEU A 34 -2.31 5.75 17.60
C LEU A 34 -3.45 6.09 16.62
N PHE A 35 -4.51 6.79 17.05
CA PHE A 35 -5.58 7.24 16.17
C PHE A 35 -5.12 8.23 15.10
N ALA A 36 -4.23 9.16 15.45
CA ALA A 36 -3.65 10.09 14.49
C ALA A 36 -2.82 9.35 13.43
N VAL A 37 -2.00 8.39 13.87
CA VAL A 37 -1.17 7.54 12.99
C VAL A 37 -2.04 6.62 12.13
N GLN A 38 -3.16 6.10 12.65
CA GLN A 38 -4.12 5.30 11.90
C GLN A 38 -4.80 6.10 10.79
N SER A 39 -5.06 7.39 11.02
CA SER A 39 -5.61 8.29 10.00
C SER A 39 -4.65 8.43 8.82
N LEU A 40 -3.34 8.55 9.08
CA LEU A 40 -2.31 8.57 8.05
C LEU A 40 -2.27 7.26 7.26
N ALA A 41 -2.37 6.12 7.96
CA ALA A 41 -2.42 4.79 7.34
C ALA A 41 -3.62 4.67 6.39
N GLY A 42 -4.80 5.09 6.84
CA GLY A 42 -6.03 5.03 6.04
C GLY A 42 -5.95 5.88 4.77
N VAL A 43 -5.32 7.05 4.86
CA VAL A 43 -5.09 7.93 3.71
C VAL A 43 -4.10 7.28 2.71
N GLY A 44 -2.98 6.75 3.20
CA GLY A 44 -1.99 6.06 2.37
C GLY A 44 -2.58 4.84 1.64
N PHE A 45 -3.34 4.02 2.37
CA PHE A 45 -4.02 2.85 1.83
C PHE A 45 -5.06 3.24 0.77
N SER A 46 -5.88 4.26 1.04
CA SER A 46 -6.93 4.72 0.11
C SER A 46 -6.37 5.21 -1.22
N PHE A 47 -5.26 5.95 -1.18
CA PHE A 47 -4.59 6.41 -2.39
C PHE A 47 -3.99 5.25 -3.18
N THR A 48 -3.30 4.33 -2.51
CA THR A 48 -2.67 3.18 -3.16
C THR A 48 -3.73 2.29 -3.80
N PHE A 49 -4.74 1.89 -3.04
CA PHE A 49 -5.81 1.00 -3.51
C PHE A 49 -6.60 1.60 -4.68
N SER A 50 -7.05 2.85 -4.56
CA SER A 50 -7.87 3.50 -5.59
C SER A 50 -7.11 3.68 -6.91
N ILE A 51 -5.82 4.02 -6.85
CA ILE A 51 -5.02 4.25 -8.06
C ILE A 51 -4.58 2.93 -8.69
N LEU A 52 -4.15 1.93 -7.91
CA LEU A 52 -3.81 0.62 -8.45
C LEU A 52 -5.01 0.03 -9.19
N LEU A 53 -6.19 0.02 -8.55
CA LEU A 53 -7.41 -0.47 -9.18
C LEU A 53 -7.75 0.35 -10.44
N GLY A 54 -7.63 1.67 -10.38
CA GLY A 54 -7.83 2.55 -11.54
C GLY A 54 -6.88 2.25 -12.70
N GLN A 55 -5.60 1.95 -12.43
CA GLN A 55 -4.62 1.57 -13.45
C GLN A 55 -4.90 0.18 -14.03
N CYS A 56 -5.25 -0.79 -13.19
CA CYS A 56 -5.62 -2.14 -13.61
C CYS A 56 -6.83 -2.11 -14.57
N VAL A 57 -7.87 -1.36 -14.22
CA VAL A 57 -9.10 -1.28 -15.02
C VAL A 57 -8.90 -0.50 -16.33
N ARG A 58 -7.97 0.47 -16.35
CA ARG A 58 -7.70 1.30 -17.53
C ARG A 58 -7.09 0.53 -18.71
N THR A 59 -6.36 -0.56 -18.44
CA THR A 59 -5.74 -1.40 -19.47
C THR A 59 -6.65 -2.53 -19.95
N ILE A 60 -7.83 -2.69 -19.35
CA ILE A 60 -8.78 -3.77 -19.64
C ILE A 60 -9.95 -3.23 -20.46
N ALA A 61 -10.32 -3.98 -21.51
CA ALA A 61 -11.47 -3.68 -22.36
C ALA A 61 -12.75 -3.53 -21.52
N PRO A 62 -13.67 -2.59 -21.85
CA PRO A 62 -14.85 -2.27 -21.03
C PRO A 62 -15.67 -3.50 -20.61
N GLU A 63 -15.79 -4.47 -21.50
CA GLU A 63 -16.58 -5.70 -21.33
C GLU A 63 -15.94 -6.67 -20.33
N LYS A 64 -14.62 -6.58 -20.13
CA LYS A 64 -13.83 -7.45 -19.24
C LYS A 64 -13.46 -6.77 -17.92
N ARG A 65 -13.85 -5.51 -17.69
CA ARG A 65 -13.49 -4.76 -16.48
C ARG A 65 -13.96 -5.45 -15.19
N SER A 66 -15.15 -6.02 -15.20
CA SER A 66 -15.69 -6.77 -14.04
C SER A 66 -14.78 -7.96 -13.67
N ALA A 67 -14.35 -8.74 -14.65
CA ALA A 67 -13.42 -9.86 -14.44
C ALA A 67 -12.04 -9.37 -13.96
N GLY A 68 -11.53 -8.26 -14.50
CA GLY A 68 -10.28 -7.64 -14.07
C GLY A 68 -10.31 -7.15 -12.62
N MET A 69 -11.40 -6.49 -12.22
CA MET A 69 -11.61 -6.08 -10.83
C MET A 69 -11.74 -7.29 -9.90
N GLY A 70 -12.41 -8.36 -10.35
CA GLY A 70 -12.52 -9.62 -9.62
C GLY A 70 -11.16 -10.28 -9.38
N LEU A 71 -10.28 -10.31 -10.39
CA LEU A 71 -8.92 -10.82 -10.23
C LEU A 71 -8.10 -9.98 -9.24
N TYR A 72 -8.19 -8.65 -9.32
CA TYR A 72 -7.53 -7.76 -8.37
C TYR A 72 -8.01 -8.00 -6.93
N GLN A 73 -9.34 -8.13 -6.73
CA GLN A 73 -9.94 -8.46 -5.43
C GLN A 73 -9.48 -9.82 -4.91
N ALA A 74 -9.35 -10.82 -5.79
CA ALA A 74 -8.85 -12.15 -5.41
C ALA A 74 -7.41 -12.09 -4.89
N VAL A 75 -6.51 -11.42 -5.62
CA VAL A 75 -5.12 -11.23 -5.20
C VAL A 75 -5.05 -10.44 -3.89
N TYR A 76 -5.84 -9.38 -3.77
CA TYR A 76 -5.95 -8.60 -2.54
C TYR A 76 -6.43 -9.45 -1.35
N GLY A 77 -7.44 -10.30 -1.55
CA GLY A 77 -7.95 -11.21 -0.51
C GLY A 77 -6.92 -12.24 -0.05
N ILE A 78 -6.11 -12.76 -0.97
CA ILE A 78 -4.98 -13.63 -0.64
C ILE A 78 -3.97 -12.88 0.23
N GLY A 79 -3.61 -11.65 -0.15
CA GLY A 79 -2.73 -10.78 0.62
C GLY A 79 -3.27 -10.48 2.02
N MET A 80 -4.56 -10.16 2.14
CA MET A 80 -5.21 -9.90 3.43
C MET A 80 -5.29 -11.13 4.33
N THR A 81 -5.29 -12.34 3.76
CA THR A 81 -5.29 -13.59 4.52
C THR A 81 -3.88 -13.96 4.98
N ILE A 82 -2.91 -13.92 4.07
CA ILE A 82 -1.53 -14.34 4.33
C ILE A 82 -0.77 -13.28 5.15
N GLY A 83 -1.04 -11.99 4.93
CA GLY A 83 -0.34 -10.88 5.56
C GLY A 83 -0.35 -10.92 7.08
N PRO A 84 -1.53 -10.97 7.75
CA PRO A 84 -1.62 -11.05 9.20
C PRO A 84 -0.98 -12.31 9.79
N VAL A 85 -1.05 -13.45 9.09
CA VAL A 85 -0.44 -14.71 9.52
C VAL A 85 1.09 -14.59 9.53
N LEU A 86 1.67 -14.09 8.44
CA LEU A 86 3.11 -13.83 8.36
C LEU A 86 3.55 -12.81 9.41
N MET A 87 2.79 -11.73 9.58
CA MET A 87 3.08 -10.69 10.56
C MET A 87 3.03 -11.24 11.99
N GLY A 88 2.02 -12.05 12.32
CA GLY A 88 1.90 -12.69 13.64
C GLY A 88 3.08 -13.62 13.96
N TYR A 89 3.56 -14.36 12.96
CA TYR A 89 4.76 -15.19 13.11
C TYR A 89 6.02 -14.33 13.32
N LEU A 90 6.15 -13.25 12.55
CA LEU A 90 7.25 -12.29 12.68
C LEU A 90 7.30 -11.64 14.06
N ILE A 91 6.15 -11.23 14.59
CA ILE A 91 6.03 -10.61 15.92
C ILE A 91 6.44 -11.59 17.01
N ARG A 92 6.08 -12.88 16.88
CA ARG A 92 6.47 -13.92 17.84
C ARG A 92 7.98 -14.12 17.94
N TRP A 93 8.71 -14.03 16.83
CA TRP A 93 10.16 -14.29 16.80
C TRP A 93 11.01 -13.04 17.03
N SER A 94 10.60 -11.90 16.46
CA SER A 94 11.42 -10.68 16.42
C SER A 94 10.92 -9.57 17.34
N GLY A 95 9.73 -9.73 17.93
CA GLY A 95 9.05 -8.69 18.68
C GLY A 95 8.30 -7.70 17.78
N LEU A 96 7.44 -6.89 18.42
CA LEU A 96 6.54 -5.97 17.71
C LEU A 96 7.32 -4.92 16.91
N SER A 97 8.28 -4.23 17.55
CA SER A 97 9.02 -3.13 16.94
C SER A 97 9.79 -3.57 15.69
N VAL A 98 10.52 -4.68 15.76
CA VAL A 98 11.30 -5.19 14.61
C VAL A 98 10.37 -5.60 13.47
N SER A 99 9.24 -6.22 13.77
CA SER A 99 8.26 -6.60 12.75
C SER A 99 7.70 -5.41 11.99
N TYR A 100 7.43 -4.31 12.70
CA TYR A 100 7.02 -3.04 12.11
C TYR A 100 8.12 -2.41 11.25
N PHE A 101 9.39 -2.48 11.66
CA PHE A 101 10.51 -2.04 10.81
C PHE A 101 10.69 -2.89 9.55
N VAL A 102 10.52 -4.22 9.65
CA VAL A 102 10.53 -5.10 8.47
C VAL A 102 9.41 -4.71 7.51
N MET A 103 8.21 -4.44 8.04
CA MET A 103 7.09 -3.99 7.22
C MET A 103 7.35 -2.63 6.56
N ALA A 104 7.97 -1.69 7.28
CA ALA A 104 8.43 -0.43 6.69
C ALA A 104 9.41 -0.66 5.53
N GLY A 105 10.33 -1.62 5.66
CA GLY A 105 11.23 -2.05 4.60
C GLY A 105 10.49 -2.62 3.38
N VAL A 106 9.48 -3.47 3.61
CA VAL A 106 8.62 -4.03 2.54
C VAL A 106 7.83 -2.93 1.84
N SER A 107 7.29 -1.95 2.57
CA SER A 107 6.59 -0.79 2.00
C SER A 107 7.54 0.08 1.18
N LEU A 108 8.77 0.31 1.62
CA LEU A 108 9.79 1.03 0.85
C LEU A 108 10.22 0.27 -0.41
N ALA A 109 10.39 -1.06 -0.31
CA ALA A 109 10.67 -1.91 -1.47
C ALA A 109 9.51 -1.85 -2.47
N SER A 110 8.27 -1.84 -1.98
CA SER A 110 7.06 -1.67 -2.81
C SER A 110 6.99 -0.28 -3.46
N ALA A 111 7.38 0.77 -2.74
CA ALA A 111 7.50 2.12 -3.30
C ALA A 111 8.55 2.17 -4.42
N TRP A 112 9.70 1.53 -4.21
CA TRP A 112 10.76 1.45 -5.22
C TRP A 112 10.35 0.60 -6.43
N ALA A 113 9.70 -0.54 -6.19
CA ALA A 113 9.16 -1.38 -7.25
C ALA A 113 8.08 -0.64 -8.05
N ALA A 114 7.18 0.09 -7.38
CA ALA A 114 6.19 0.94 -8.03
C ALA A 114 6.87 2.04 -8.87
N HIS A 115 7.92 2.68 -8.34
CA HIS A 115 8.68 3.70 -9.06
C HIS A 115 9.41 3.13 -10.30
N ARG A 116 9.90 1.88 -10.26
CA ARG A 116 10.59 1.23 -11.38
C ARG A 116 9.66 0.58 -12.40
N LEU A 117 8.66 -0.18 -11.95
CA LEU A 117 7.75 -0.95 -12.81
C LEU A 117 6.72 -0.06 -13.49
N LEU A 118 6.29 1.00 -12.81
CA LEU A 118 5.50 2.03 -13.47
C LEU A 118 6.51 2.93 -14.22
N GLY A 119 6.79 2.64 -15.51
CA GLY A 119 7.70 3.37 -16.45
C GLY A 119 6.99 4.25 -17.53
N LYS A 120 7.45 5.52 -17.70
CA LYS A 120 6.74 6.86 -17.91
C LYS A 120 5.19 6.98 -17.97
N PRO A 121 4.54 7.99 -17.33
CA PRO A 121 3.09 8.18 -17.47
C PRO A 121 2.80 8.26 -18.97
N GLN A 122 2.11 7.26 -19.52
CA GLN A 122 1.63 7.35 -20.88
C GLN A 122 0.59 8.47 -20.88
N SER A 123 1.08 9.63 -21.33
CA SER A 123 0.31 10.78 -21.75
C SER A 123 -0.85 10.27 -22.59
N VAL A 124 -2.06 10.60 -22.15
CA VAL A 124 -3.08 10.92 -23.14
C VAL A 124 -2.61 12.16 -23.86
#